data_AF-A0A4U9W0L9-F1
#
_entry.id   AF-A0A4U9W0L9-F1
#
_cell.length_a   1.000
_cell.length_b   1.000
_cell.length_c   1.000
_cell.angle_alpha   90.00
_cell.angle_beta   90.00
_cell.angle_gamma   90.00
#
_symmetry.space_group_name_H-M   'P 1'
#
loop_
_entity.id
_entity.type
_entity.pdbx_description
1 polymer ?
#
loop_
_entity_poly.entity_id
_entity_poly.type
_entity_poly.pdbx_seq_one_letter_code
_entity_poly.pdbx_strand_id
1 'polypeptide(L)'
;MKRYLDCSASDLANISKDDLIYAIRASEGRILVSETIAVTQPLLNNVTNAELAASQGADILLLNLFDVNQPHIAGCLPMYHQKKPYANCNG
;
A
#
# COMPACT_ATOMS: atom_id res chain seq x y z
N MET A 1 -1.61 -0.16 22.93
CA MET A 1 -1.57 0.09 21.48
C MET A 1 -1.17 -1.21 20.78
N LYS A 2 -1.75 -1.53 19.62
CA LYS A 2 -1.64 -2.84 18.94
C LYS A 2 -0.29 -2.99 18.20
N ARG A 3 0.13 -4.24 17.94
CA ARG A 3 1.22 -4.52 16.97
C ARG A 3 0.67 -4.31 15.56
N TYR A 4 1.51 -3.97 14.59
CA TYR A 4 1.07 -3.70 13.21
C TYR A 4 0.25 -4.86 12.62
N LEU A 5 0.70 -6.10 12.85
CA LEU A 5 0.03 -7.32 12.37
C LEU A 5 -1.31 -7.62 13.06
N ASP A 6 -1.61 -6.96 14.20
CA ASP A 6 -2.90 -7.09 14.89
C ASP A 6 -3.86 -5.94 14.54
N CYS A 7 -3.44 -4.99 13.68
CA CYS A 7 -4.28 -3.87 13.27
C CYS A 7 -5.33 -4.31 12.25
N SER A 8 -6.56 -3.86 12.44
CA SER A 8 -7.60 -3.92 11.41
C SER A 8 -7.41 -2.81 10.37
N ALA A 9 -8.11 -2.92 9.23
CA ALA A 9 -8.09 -1.89 8.20
C ALA A 9 -8.49 -0.50 8.75
N SER A 10 -9.48 -0.45 9.66
CA SER A 10 -9.92 0.79 10.30
C SER A 10 -8.89 1.36 11.28
N ASP A 11 -8.10 0.51 11.94
CA ASP A 11 -6.99 0.96 12.78
C ASP A 11 -5.90 1.62 11.91
N LEU A 12 -5.51 0.97 10.80
CA LEU A 12 -4.47 1.48 9.89
C LEU A 12 -4.89 2.77 9.18
N ALA A 13 -6.16 2.91 8.80
CA ALA A 13 -6.67 4.12 8.17
C ALA A 13 -6.59 5.37 9.06
N ASN A 14 -6.59 5.19 10.39
CA ASN A 14 -6.57 6.28 11.37
C ASN A 14 -5.27 6.32 12.19
N ILE A 15 -4.25 5.53 11.81
CA ILE A 15 -3.02 5.42 12.59
C ILE A 15 -2.23 6.72 12.54
N SER A 16 -1.80 7.21 13.70
CA SER A 16 -0.91 8.37 13.77
C SER A 16 0.53 7.95 13.43
N LYS A 17 1.40 8.94 13.16
CA LYS A 17 2.83 8.69 12.95
C LYS A 17 3.47 7.95 14.13
N ASP A 18 3.23 8.42 15.35
CA ASP A 18 3.85 7.84 16.56
C ASP A 18 3.31 6.43 16.81
N ASP A 19 2.02 6.21 16.55
CA ASP A 19 1.39 4.90 16.67
C ASP A 19 1.90 3.91 15.63
N LEU A 20 2.14 4.35 14.39
CA LEU A 20 2.72 3.52 13.34
C LEU A 20 4.12 3.04 13.72
N ILE A 21 4.98 3.94 14.17
CA ILE A 21 6.35 3.59 14.58
C ILE A 21 6.33 2.64 15.77
N TYR A 22 5.45 2.88 16.75
CA TYR A 22 5.28 1.96 17.88
C TYR A 22 4.80 0.58 17.41
N ALA A 23 3.76 0.51 16.57
CA ALA A 23 3.16 -0.73 16.10
C ALA A 23 4.17 -1.59 15.32
N ILE A 24 5.03 -0.95 14.52
CA ILE A 24 6.14 -1.61 13.82
C ILE A 24 7.13 -2.19 14.83
N ARG A 25 7.58 -1.40 15.81
CA ARG A 25 8.53 -1.88 16.85
C ARG A 25 7.94 -3.02 17.67
N ALA A 26 6.68 -2.91 18.07
CA ALA A 26 5.96 -3.92 18.84
C ALA A 26 5.74 -5.22 18.06
N SER A 27 5.93 -5.20 16.74
CA SER A 27 5.86 -6.41 15.92
C SER A 27 7.14 -7.26 15.98
N GLU A 28 8.20 -6.81 16.66
CA GLU A 28 9.40 -7.60 17.01
C GLU A 28 10.08 -8.24 15.78
N GLY A 29 10.16 -7.49 14.67
CA GLY A 29 10.82 -7.97 13.46
C GLY A 29 10.02 -8.98 12.63
N ARG A 30 8.74 -9.22 12.96
CA ARG A 30 7.85 -10.09 12.16
C ARG A 30 7.27 -9.43 10.90
N ILE A 31 7.47 -8.13 10.73
CA ILE A 31 7.00 -7.38 9.55
C ILE A 31 8.00 -7.57 8.41
N LEU A 32 7.50 -7.99 7.26
CA LEU A 32 8.26 -8.06 6.02
C LEU A 32 8.01 -6.81 5.17
N VAL A 33 9.07 -6.06 4.90
CA VAL A 33 9.05 -4.91 3.98
C VAL A 33 9.65 -5.34 2.65
N SER A 34 8.92 -5.09 1.56
CA SER A 34 9.46 -5.26 0.21
C SER A 34 9.61 -3.91 -0.49
N GLU A 35 10.80 -3.64 -1.00
CA GLU A 35 11.03 -2.52 -1.90
C GLU A 35 10.61 -2.90 -3.32
N THR A 36 9.93 -1.98 -4.01
CA THR A 36 9.61 -2.10 -5.43
C THR A 36 9.90 -0.78 -6.13
N ILE A 37 10.52 -0.81 -7.31
CA ILE A 37 10.75 0.41 -8.10
C ILE A 37 9.48 0.70 -8.89
N ALA A 38 8.77 1.76 -8.52
CA ALA A 38 7.41 2.05 -8.99
C ALA A 38 7.28 2.16 -10.52
N VAL A 39 8.32 2.67 -11.19
CA VAL A 39 8.32 2.97 -12.62
C VAL A 39 8.87 1.85 -13.51
N THR A 40 9.26 0.71 -12.93
CA THR A 40 9.86 -0.41 -13.69
C THR A 40 8.80 -1.33 -14.27
N GLN A 41 9.05 -1.85 -15.47
CA GLN A 41 8.18 -2.83 -16.12
C GLN A 41 7.85 -3.99 -15.15
N PRO A 42 6.56 -4.36 -14.99
CA PRO A 42 6.22 -5.49 -14.15
C PRO A 42 6.81 -6.81 -14.63
N LEU A 43 7.17 -7.67 -13.68
CA LEU A 43 7.69 -9.01 -13.96
C LEU A 43 6.63 -9.94 -14.56
N LEU A 44 5.37 -9.80 -14.12
CA LEU A 44 4.25 -10.60 -14.59
C LEU A 44 3.26 -9.74 -15.38
N ASN A 45 2.59 -10.36 -16.35
CA ASN A 45 1.57 -9.67 -17.14
C ASN A 45 0.35 -9.33 -16.26
N ASN A 46 -0.23 -8.14 -16.48
CA ASN A 46 -1.48 -7.67 -15.88
C ASN A 46 -1.48 -7.43 -14.35
N VAL A 47 -0.33 -7.54 -13.68
CA VAL A 47 -0.17 -7.19 -12.26
C VAL A 47 1.05 -6.30 -12.09
N THR A 48 1.04 -5.45 -11.07
CA THR A 48 2.17 -4.59 -10.71
C THR A 48 3.23 -5.38 -9.92
N ASN A 49 4.47 -4.89 -9.90
CA ASN A 49 5.52 -5.44 -9.02
C ASN A 49 5.14 -5.33 -7.53
N ALA A 50 4.36 -4.30 -7.16
CA ALA A 50 3.82 -4.09 -5.83
C ALA A 50 2.81 -5.18 -5.42
N GLU A 51 1.85 -5.51 -6.30
CA GLU A 51 0.89 -6.60 -6.07
C GLU A 51 1.58 -7.96 -5.99
N LEU A 52 2.57 -8.20 -6.86
CA LEU A 52 3.39 -9.41 -6.79
C LEU A 52 4.07 -9.50 -5.42
N ALA A 53 4.77 -8.46 -4.97
CA ALA A 53 5.42 -8.46 -3.66
C ALA A 53 4.43 -8.70 -2.50
N ALA A 54 3.26 -8.06 -2.51
CA ALA A 54 2.22 -8.28 -1.51
C ALA A 54 1.75 -9.75 -1.50
N SER A 55 1.56 -10.37 -2.67
CA SER A 55 1.20 -11.79 -2.78
C SER A 55 2.26 -12.76 -2.24
N GLN A 56 3.53 -12.31 -2.17
CA GLN A 56 4.65 -13.10 -1.63
C GLN A 56 4.91 -12.83 -0.14
N GLY A 57 3.98 -12.17 0.56
CA GLY A 57 4.04 -11.98 2.01
C GLY A 57 4.65 -10.66 2.46
N ALA A 58 4.74 -9.65 1.59
CA ALA A 58 5.10 -8.30 2.03
C ALA A 58 3.94 -7.69 2.85
N ASP A 59 4.22 -7.31 4.10
CA ASP A 59 3.29 -6.59 4.97
C ASP A 59 3.29 -5.08 4.68
N ILE A 60 4.43 -4.55 4.23
CA ILE A 60 4.62 -3.14 3.86
C ILE A 60 5.37 -3.07 2.53
N LEU A 61 4.89 -2.20 1.65
CA LEU A 61 5.53 -1.90 0.37
C LEU A 61 6.25 -0.56 0.44
N LEU A 62 7.54 -0.57 0.14
CA LEU A 62 8.33 0.64 -0.08
C LEU A 62 8.39 0.92 -1.59
N LEU A 63 7.73 2.00 -2.02
CA LEU A 63 7.70 2.40 -3.43
C LEU A 63 8.89 3.31 -3.75
N ASN A 64 9.97 2.72 -4.27
CA ASN A 64 11.14 3.46 -4.70
C ASN A 64 10.87 4.19 -6.04
N LEU A 65 11.47 5.37 -6.21
CA LEU A 65 11.29 6.27 -7.37
C LEU A 65 9.84 6.67 -7.65
N PHE A 66 8.96 6.61 -6.64
CA PHE A 66 7.60 7.09 -6.76
C PHE A 66 7.52 8.62 -6.64
N ASP A 67 7.01 9.30 -7.66
CA ASP A 67 6.73 10.74 -7.62
C ASP A 67 5.33 11.00 -7.06
N VAL A 68 5.26 11.59 -5.87
CA VAL A 68 4.00 11.94 -5.20
C VAL A 68 3.22 13.04 -5.91
N ASN A 69 3.89 13.87 -6.73
CA ASN A 69 3.25 14.95 -7.48
C ASN A 69 2.71 14.46 -8.83
N GLN A 70 3.33 13.41 -9.40
CA GLN A 70 2.93 12.78 -10.65
C GLN A 70 2.81 11.27 -10.44
N PRO A 71 1.75 10.81 -9.74
CA PRO A 71 1.65 9.43 -9.28
C PRO A 71 1.55 8.47 -10.46
N HIS A 72 2.55 7.60 -10.56
CA HIS A 72 2.63 6.57 -11.59
C HIS A 72 3.22 5.28 -11.01
N ILE A 73 2.55 4.16 -11.27
CA ILE A 73 3.04 2.81 -10.99
C ILE A 73 2.90 2.01 -12.27
N ALA A 74 4.01 1.45 -12.75
CA ALA A 74 4.02 0.63 -13.95
C ALA A 74 3.17 -0.63 -13.78
N GLY A 75 2.35 -0.95 -14.78
CA GLY A 75 1.37 -2.03 -14.71
C GLY A 75 0.05 -1.68 -14.02
N CYS A 76 -0.03 -0.53 -13.36
CA CYS A 76 -1.28 -0.05 -12.78
C CYS A 76 -2.06 0.75 -13.83
N LEU A 77 -3.38 0.57 -13.87
CA LEU A 77 -4.23 1.41 -14.71
C LEU A 77 -4.18 2.86 -14.20
N PRO A 78 -4.24 3.87 -15.10
CA PRO A 78 -4.36 5.25 -14.66
C PRO A 78 -5.60 5.39 -13.77
N MET A 79 -5.41 5.93 -12.56
CA MET A 79 -6.48 6.23 -11.63
C MET A 79 -7.43 7.26 -12.27
N TYR A 80 -8.55 6.80 -12.82
CA TYR A 80 -9.65 7.67 -13.22
C TYR A 80 -10.38 8.15 -11.97
N HIS A 81 -9.86 9.16 -11.27
CA HIS A 81 -10.70 9.99 -10.38
C HIS A 81 -10.22 11.44 -10.33
N GLN A 82 -10.71 12.23 -11.28
CA GLN A 82 -11.43 13.44 -10.86
C GLN A 82 -12.63 13.00 -10.02
N LYS A 83 -12.93 13.73 -8.95
CA LYS A 83 -14.13 13.57 -8.10
C LYS A 83 -15.35 13.05 -8.89
N LYS A 84 -15.80 11.83 -8.62
CA LYS A 84 -17.21 11.46 -8.79
C LYS A 84 -17.79 11.29 -7.39
N PRO A 85 -18.81 12.08 -7.00
CA PRO A 85 -19.55 11.79 -5.78
C PRO A 85 -20.21 10.41 -5.96
N TYR A 86 -20.16 9.59 -4.92
CA TYR A 86 -20.88 8.32 -4.86
C TYR A 86 -22.32 8.54 -5.35
N ALA A 87 -22.64 7.95 -6.50
CA ALA A 87 -24.01 7.88 -6.97
C ALA A 87 -24.78 7.00 -5.98
N ASN A 88 -25.78 7.61 -5.37
CA ASN A 88 -26.88 6.98 -4.64
C ASN A 88 -27.34 5.65 -5.25
N CYS A 89 -26.96 4.53 -4.65
CA CYS A 89 -27.64 3.27 -4.88
C CYS A 89 -28.88 3.20 -3.99
N ASN A 90 -29.96 3.86 -4.41
CA ASN A 90 -31.32 3.47 -4.03
C ASN A 90 -31.87 2.64 -5.19
N GLY A 91 -31.94 1.33 -4.98
CA GLY A 91 -32.64 0.35 -5.79
C GLY A 91 -33.13 -0.76 -4.88
#